data_AF-A0A291QVN1-F1
#
_entry.id   AF-A0A291QVN1-F1
#
_cell.length_a   1.000
_cell.length_b   1.000
_cell.length_c   1.000
_cell.angle_alpha   90.00
_cell.angle_beta   90.00
_cell.angle_gamma   90.00
#
_symmetry.space_group_name_H-M   'P 1'
#
loop_
_entity.id
_entity.type
_entity.pdbx_description
1 polymer ?
#
loop_
_entity_poly.entity_id
_entity_poly.type
_entity_poly.pdbx_seq_one_letter_code
_entity_poly.pdbx_strand_id
1 'polypeptide(L)'
;MKQLLFFMFGIAMLLSCQKNQAILDAGSAGQLSNLDASVMSATSTEIPLYGNAYFTYKASGAYEVITSSNGLANWTSASTITSIDVAVPYAGNLDLKLILKVAPDGNNSVIKVTVDGVSQNVAISGGTFHEVTVGSFSISSPKTVRIDFQGVSKTGGYYADLSHIIVDGSAMNGSSGPSYEVALAGNAFITTLPGGASELIGSNGLANWTNGGAIASAYVRVNDTGKLSLSLRAKVAPSGNSSVVKVTVNGTSQNLNMSGSSYQDYYVGEFDIDTPGYVRVDLQGVSKTGSYFGDVSHIIVGGSAVANGVVYSDDPDYYYWARRGPSCHLGYTLPTSSDVSYYYCELEVPSGQDPIGSYFMADGFSQGYFGMQVNSASERRILFSVWSPYSTDDPSSIPEDYKITLNRKGTGVTVGEFGNEGAGGQSYLVYNWSSATTYKFLLKGVPDGTGKTDFTAWFYAPSPGSWQLIASFKRPYTNTYLKGFHSFLENFSPDNGYHGRTANYKNQWVYTAAGSWMKVNAAKFTVDGTYSANQRIDAMGGTNSYGYFLQNGGFFNTIVAPNTVLNYTNTASAPVINFSTLP
;
A
#
# COMPACT_ATOMS: atom_id res chain seq x y z
N MET A 1 20.64 -55.89 14.60
CA MET A 1 20.38 -56.77 13.45
C MET A 1 20.03 -55.86 12.28
N LYS A 2 20.79 -55.94 11.17
CA LYS A 2 20.87 -55.06 9.97
C LYS A 2 21.53 -53.67 10.21
N GLN A 3 22.85 -53.46 10.00
CA GLN A 3 23.68 -53.37 8.76
C GLN A 3 23.23 -52.23 7.81
N LEU A 4 24.05 -51.33 7.24
CA LEU A 4 25.49 -51.35 6.93
C LEU A 4 26.02 -49.94 6.47
N LEU A 5 27.31 -49.66 6.78
CA LEU A 5 28.38 -48.89 6.05
C LEU A 5 28.17 -47.40 5.62
N PHE A 6 28.90 -46.40 6.17
CA PHE A 6 30.32 -45.93 5.95
C PHE A 6 30.56 -45.07 4.69
N PHE A 7 31.05 -43.82 4.85
CA PHE A 7 32.43 -43.43 4.47
C PHE A 7 32.81 -42.01 4.97
N MET A 8 33.99 -41.93 5.59
CA MET A 8 34.77 -40.74 5.94
C MET A 8 35.32 -40.04 4.69
N PHE A 9 35.54 -38.72 4.75
CA PHE A 9 36.87 -38.12 4.54
C PHE A 9 36.86 -36.64 4.96
N GLY A 10 37.70 -36.31 5.94
CA GLY A 10 38.15 -34.95 6.22
C GLY A 10 39.65 -34.88 5.90
N ILE A 11 40.08 -33.80 5.23
CA ILE A 11 41.49 -33.40 5.16
C ILE A 11 41.55 -31.88 5.33
N ALA A 12 42.24 -31.47 6.38
CA ALA A 12 42.86 -30.15 6.52
C ALA A 12 44.34 -30.30 6.15
N MET A 13 44.93 -29.30 5.49
CA MET A 13 46.39 -29.13 5.48
C MET A 13 46.77 -27.66 5.36
N LEU A 14 47.66 -27.25 6.28
CA LEU A 14 48.33 -25.96 6.40
C LEU A 14 49.75 -26.04 5.80
N LEU A 15 50.20 -24.89 5.26
CA LEU A 15 51.58 -24.36 5.18
C LEU A 15 52.70 -25.14 4.46
N SER A 16 53.33 -24.50 3.47
CA SER A 16 54.80 -24.38 3.42
C SER A 16 55.28 -23.15 2.60
N CYS A 17 56.32 -22.49 3.11
CA CYS A 17 57.09 -21.40 2.49
C CYS A 17 58.18 -21.96 1.54
N GLN A 18 58.55 -21.22 0.48
CA GLN A 18 59.89 -20.62 0.34
C GLN A 18 60.06 -19.77 -0.94
N LYS A 19 60.76 -18.63 -0.76
CA LYS A 19 61.22 -17.61 -1.71
C LYS A 19 62.59 -17.96 -2.33
N ASN A 20 62.87 -17.32 -3.47
CA ASN A 20 64.14 -16.83 -4.08
C ASN A 20 64.34 -17.37 -5.51
N GLN A 21 64.74 -16.62 -6.54
CA GLN A 21 65.35 -15.27 -6.75
C GLN A 21 65.05 -14.91 -8.24
N ALA A 22 64.47 -13.77 -8.62
CA ALA A 22 64.98 -12.38 -8.72
C ALA A 22 65.98 -12.11 -9.87
N ILE A 23 65.64 -11.13 -10.74
CA ILE A 23 66.43 -9.98 -11.27
C ILE A 23 65.43 -9.13 -12.14
N LEU A 24 64.81 -8.05 -11.60
CA LEU A 24 65.17 -6.59 -11.67
C LEU A 24 64.72 -5.90 -12.99
N ASP A 25 64.13 -4.69 -13.08
CA ASP A 25 63.73 -3.64 -12.13
C ASP A 25 62.90 -2.52 -12.83
N ALA A 26 62.35 -1.59 -12.02
CA ALA A 26 61.80 -0.23 -12.30
C ALA A 26 60.37 -0.11 -12.90
N GLY A 27 59.42 0.69 -12.38
CA GLY A 27 59.38 1.62 -11.27
C GLY A 27 58.03 2.39 -11.29
N SER A 28 57.47 2.67 -10.12
CA SER A 28 56.37 3.62 -9.83
C SER A 28 55.07 3.57 -10.65
N ALA A 29 54.07 2.85 -10.15
CA ALA A 29 52.68 3.33 -10.18
C ALA A 29 51.97 2.68 -8.99
N GLY A 30 51.62 3.46 -7.97
CA GLY A 30 50.77 2.98 -6.89
C GLY A 30 49.44 2.56 -7.49
N GLN A 31 49.03 1.30 -7.26
CA GLN A 31 47.63 0.94 -7.31
C GLN A 31 46.94 1.73 -6.20
N LEU A 32 46.31 2.85 -6.57
CA LEU A 32 45.43 3.58 -5.67
C LEU A 32 44.07 2.88 -5.65
N SER A 33 43.54 2.77 -4.44
CA SER A 33 42.31 2.10 -4.03
C SER A 33 41.13 2.38 -4.97
N ASN A 34 40.35 1.33 -5.25
CA ASN A 34 38.99 1.42 -5.78
C ASN A 34 38.24 2.58 -5.11
N LEU A 35 37.60 3.43 -5.92
CA LEU A 35 36.63 4.42 -5.43
C LEU A 35 35.65 3.72 -4.48
N ASP A 36 35.50 4.31 -3.29
CA ASP A 36 34.56 3.84 -2.27
C ASP A 36 33.15 3.78 -2.88
N ALA A 37 32.40 2.73 -2.56
CA ALA A 37 31.06 2.48 -3.08
C ALA A 37 30.02 3.54 -2.63
N SER A 38 30.46 4.52 -1.83
CA SER A 38 29.70 5.65 -1.32
C SER A 38 29.57 6.83 -2.31
N VAL A 39 30.24 6.80 -3.47
CA VAL A 39 30.38 7.99 -4.34
C VAL A 39 29.26 8.18 -5.37
N MET A 40 28.44 7.17 -5.69
CA MET A 40 27.24 7.37 -6.51
C MET A 40 25.98 7.44 -5.64
N SER A 41 25.80 8.57 -4.95
CA SER A 41 24.45 9.03 -4.60
C SER A 41 23.71 9.47 -5.88
N ALA A 42 22.39 9.67 -5.82
CA ALA A 42 21.50 10.06 -6.93
C ALA A 42 21.76 11.47 -7.51
N THR A 43 23.03 11.85 -7.70
CA THR A 43 23.54 13.14 -8.12
C THR A 43 24.70 12.96 -9.10
N SER A 44 24.76 13.82 -10.11
CA SER A 44 25.90 13.94 -11.04
C SER A 44 27.24 13.99 -10.29
N THR A 45 28.17 13.12 -10.67
CA THR A 45 29.51 13.01 -10.08
C THR A 45 30.58 13.34 -11.13
N GLU A 46 31.41 14.34 -10.85
CA GLU A 46 32.57 14.69 -11.66
C GLU A 46 33.82 13.94 -11.14
N ILE A 47 34.46 13.15 -12.01
CA ILE A 47 35.58 12.27 -11.65
C ILE A 47 36.82 12.68 -12.47
N PRO A 48 37.92 13.12 -11.82
CA PRO A 48 39.15 13.46 -12.51
C PRO A 48 39.82 12.20 -13.09
N LEU A 49 40.40 12.30 -14.29
CA LEU A 49 41.20 11.21 -14.85
C LEU A 49 42.49 11.00 -14.06
N TYR A 50 43.08 12.06 -13.51
CA TYR A 50 44.24 11.92 -12.64
C TYR A 50 43.87 11.17 -11.36
N GLY A 51 44.59 10.09 -11.08
CA GLY A 51 44.35 9.23 -9.92
C GLY A 51 43.30 8.14 -10.14
N ASN A 52 42.47 8.22 -11.19
CA ASN A 52 41.39 7.24 -11.45
C ASN A 52 41.52 6.51 -12.80
N ALA A 53 42.19 7.11 -13.79
CA ALA A 53 42.38 6.51 -15.11
C ALA A 53 43.74 5.81 -15.26
N TYR A 54 43.80 4.85 -16.17
CA TYR A 54 45.02 4.09 -16.50
C TYR A 54 45.02 3.69 -17.98
N PHE A 55 46.18 3.33 -18.53
CA PHE A 55 46.26 2.82 -19.90
C PHE A 55 45.99 1.32 -19.90
N THR A 56 44.85 0.89 -20.44
CA THR A 56 44.61 -0.55 -20.70
C THR A 56 45.46 -1.05 -21.85
N TYR A 57 45.74 -0.18 -22.82
CA TYR A 57 46.74 -0.43 -23.85
C TYR A 57 47.45 0.88 -24.19
N LYS A 58 48.78 0.88 -24.12
CA LYS A 58 49.60 2.02 -24.55
C LYS A 58 50.38 1.65 -25.80
N ALA A 59 50.18 2.40 -26.87
CA ALA A 59 50.89 2.14 -28.12
C ALA A 59 52.41 2.35 -27.96
N SER A 60 53.20 1.53 -28.65
CA SER A 60 54.66 1.65 -28.63
C SER A 60 55.09 3.02 -29.17
N GLY A 61 55.99 3.69 -28.43
CA GLY A 61 56.49 5.03 -28.79
C GLY A 61 55.51 6.17 -28.54
N ALA A 62 54.39 5.93 -27.87
CA ALA A 62 53.37 6.94 -27.67
C ALA A 62 53.65 7.83 -26.44
N TYR A 63 53.45 9.14 -26.62
CA TYR A 63 53.80 10.18 -25.63
C TYR A 63 52.66 10.49 -24.65
N GLU A 64 51.56 9.75 -24.71
CA GLU A 64 50.42 9.96 -23.84
C GLU A 64 50.79 9.78 -22.37
N VAL A 65 50.24 10.64 -21.53
CA VAL A 65 50.47 10.63 -20.10
C VAL A 65 49.22 11.09 -19.36
N ILE A 66 49.01 10.58 -18.15
CA ILE A 66 47.95 11.04 -17.26
C ILE A 66 48.60 11.94 -16.21
N THR A 67 48.18 13.21 -16.15
CA THR A 67 48.79 14.26 -15.31
C THR A 67 47.73 14.94 -14.45
N SER A 68 48.16 15.52 -13.33
CA SER A 68 47.25 16.26 -12.44
C SER A 68 46.71 17.55 -13.06
N SER A 69 47.43 18.14 -14.02
CA SER A 69 47.04 19.39 -14.67
C SER A 69 46.02 19.22 -15.80
N ASN A 70 46.09 18.13 -16.57
CA ASN A 70 45.29 17.96 -17.80
C ASN A 70 44.53 16.63 -17.87
N GLY A 71 44.67 15.75 -16.89
CA GLY A 71 44.22 14.36 -17.01
C GLY A 71 45.00 13.63 -18.11
N LEU A 72 44.33 12.93 -19.01
CA LEU A 72 44.96 12.34 -20.20
C LEU A 72 45.44 13.46 -21.12
N ALA A 73 46.74 13.54 -21.34
CA ALA A 73 47.40 14.58 -22.12
C ALA A 73 48.34 13.99 -23.17
N ASN A 74 48.74 14.83 -24.13
CA ASN A 74 49.60 14.44 -25.26
C ASN A 74 49.04 13.24 -26.05
N TRP A 75 47.71 13.16 -26.18
CA TRP A 75 47.05 12.00 -26.76
C TRP A 75 47.27 11.88 -28.27
N THR A 76 48.30 11.15 -28.72
CA THR A 76 48.70 11.13 -30.13
C THR A 76 48.31 9.88 -30.90
N SER A 77 48.16 8.74 -30.23
CA SER A 77 47.96 7.44 -30.86
C SER A 77 46.49 7.03 -30.87
N ALA A 78 45.99 6.62 -32.04
CA ALA A 78 44.68 5.99 -32.20
C ALA A 78 44.60 4.60 -31.53
N SER A 79 45.76 3.96 -31.36
CA SER A 79 45.85 2.62 -30.80
C SER A 79 45.85 2.63 -29.28
N THR A 80 46.25 3.73 -28.64
CA THR A 80 46.21 3.84 -27.17
C THR A 80 44.77 3.85 -26.66
N ILE A 81 44.50 3.02 -25.64
CA ILE A 81 43.24 2.92 -24.93
C ILE A 81 43.48 3.34 -23.48
N THR A 82 42.82 4.42 -23.08
CA THR A 82 42.78 4.90 -21.70
C THR A 82 41.47 4.50 -21.08
N SER A 83 41.48 3.99 -19.86
CA SER A 83 40.31 3.45 -19.19
C SER A 83 40.14 4.03 -17.80
N ILE A 84 38.90 4.11 -17.35
CA ILE A 84 38.51 4.40 -15.97
C ILE A 84 37.42 3.40 -15.56
N ASP A 85 37.56 2.82 -14.37
CA ASP A 85 36.59 1.88 -13.80
C ASP A 85 35.70 2.63 -12.80
N VAL A 86 34.38 2.59 -13.01
CA VAL A 86 33.38 3.30 -12.20
C VAL A 86 32.43 2.29 -11.56
N ALA A 87 32.30 2.31 -10.23
CA ALA A 87 31.32 1.48 -9.54
C ALA A 87 29.91 2.03 -9.80
N VAL A 88 29.06 1.23 -10.44
CA VAL A 88 27.66 1.56 -10.71
C VAL A 88 26.80 0.68 -9.79
N PRO A 89 26.23 1.24 -8.70
CA PRO A 89 25.56 0.45 -7.65
C PRO A 89 24.17 -0.07 -8.04
N TYR A 90 23.63 0.40 -9.16
CA TYR A 90 22.23 0.21 -9.56
C TYR A 90 22.12 -0.09 -11.06
N ALA A 91 21.05 -0.76 -11.49
CA ALA A 91 20.78 -0.98 -12.91
C ALA A 91 19.99 0.21 -13.49
N GLY A 92 20.17 0.54 -14.76
CA GLY A 92 19.49 1.67 -15.42
C GLY A 92 20.39 2.41 -16.40
N ASN A 93 20.09 3.67 -16.70
CA ASN A 93 20.86 4.45 -17.66
C ASN A 93 21.93 5.30 -16.97
N LEU A 94 23.17 5.16 -17.44
CA LEU A 94 24.33 5.98 -17.07
C LEU A 94 24.49 7.09 -18.11
N ASP A 95 24.21 8.33 -17.74
CA ASP A 95 24.46 9.48 -18.61
C ASP A 95 25.90 9.96 -18.43
N LEU A 96 26.63 10.09 -19.54
CA LEU A 96 28.06 10.41 -19.53
C LEU A 96 28.35 11.70 -20.28
N LYS A 97 29.14 12.58 -19.65
CA LYS A 97 29.82 13.71 -20.28
C LYS A 97 31.32 13.68 -20.01
N LEU A 98 32.08 14.45 -20.79
CA LEU A 98 33.53 14.60 -20.67
C LEU A 98 33.89 16.07 -20.51
N ILE A 99 34.91 16.39 -19.70
CA ILE A 99 35.53 17.72 -19.68
C ILE A 99 36.87 17.66 -20.40
N LEU A 100 36.91 18.17 -21.63
CA LEU A 100 38.06 18.02 -22.54
C LEU A 100 38.32 19.27 -23.37
N LYS A 101 39.49 19.31 -24.02
CA LYS A 101 39.86 20.31 -25.03
C LYS A 101 40.65 19.68 -26.17
N VAL A 102 40.61 20.31 -27.34
CA VAL A 102 41.43 20.01 -28.52
C VAL A 102 42.27 21.23 -28.84
N ALA A 103 43.58 21.21 -28.57
CA ALA A 103 44.46 22.34 -28.88
C ALA A 103 45.50 22.01 -29.98
N PRO A 104 45.97 23.02 -30.73
CA PRO A 104 45.51 24.42 -30.72
C PRO A 104 44.09 24.60 -31.29
N ASP A 105 43.46 25.74 -30.95
CA ASP A 105 42.11 26.14 -31.37
C ASP A 105 41.89 26.00 -32.90
N GLY A 106 40.75 25.45 -33.30
CA GLY A 106 40.38 25.23 -34.71
C GLY A 106 40.56 23.79 -35.20
N ASN A 107 41.16 22.91 -34.40
CA ASN A 107 41.22 21.48 -34.68
C ASN A 107 39.96 20.74 -34.21
N ASN A 108 39.56 19.75 -34.99
CA ASN A 108 38.52 18.78 -34.66
C ASN A 108 39.13 17.40 -34.46
N SER A 109 38.54 16.63 -33.57
CA SER A 109 38.84 15.21 -33.38
C SER A 109 37.57 14.40 -33.17
N VAL A 110 37.65 13.10 -33.43
CA VAL A 110 36.65 12.12 -33.07
C VAL A 110 37.33 11.09 -32.18
N ILE A 111 36.72 10.83 -31.03
CA ILE A 111 37.13 9.76 -30.12
C ILE A 111 36.01 8.73 -30.02
N LYS A 112 36.37 7.48 -29.75
CA LYS A 112 35.43 6.41 -29.43
C LYS A 112 35.40 6.26 -27.91
N VAL A 113 34.22 6.40 -27.33
CA VAL A 113 33.95 6.11 -25.91
C VAL A 113 33.23 4.77 -25.86
N THR A 114 33.76 3.82 -25.09
CA THR A 114 33.11 2.50 -24.91
C THR A 114 32.76 2.31 -23.45
N VAL A 115 31.48 2.04 -23.19
CA VAL A 115 30.96 1.77 -21.84
C VAL A 115 30.32 0.39 -21.89
N ASP A 116 30.84 -0.54 -21.09
CA ASP A 116 30.31 -1.91 -21.00
C ASP A 116 30.17 -2.62 -22.36
N GLY A 117 31.14 -2.40 -23.25
CA GLY A 117 31.15 -2.97 -24.60
C GLY A 117 30.33 -2.23 -25.66
N VAL A 118 29.54 -1.21 -25.27
CA VAL A 118 28.80 -0.34 -26.20
C VAL A 118 29.65 0.87 -26.54
N SER A 119 29.96 1.07 -27.83
CA SER A 119 30.79 2.17 -28.32
C SER A 119 29.98 3.30 -28.93
N GLN A 120 30.38 4.55 -28.67
CA GLN A 120 29.90 5.75 -29.37
C GLN A 120 31.08 6.59 -29.86
N ASN A 121 30.97 7.15 -31.06
CA ASN A 121 31.93 8.12 -31.57
C ASN A 121 31.49 9.53 -31.18
N VAL A 122 32.38 10.27 -30.51
CA VAL A 122 32.13 11.61 -29.99
C VAL A 122 33.00 12.59 -30.77
N ALA A 123 32.36 13.52 -31.48
CA ALA A 123 33.05 14.63 -32.14
C ALA A 123 33.39 15.70 -31.10
N ILE A 124 34.62 16.18 -31.13
CA ILE A 124 35.18 17.14 -30.17
C ILE A 124 35.89 18.28 -30.91
N SER A 125 35.73 19.50 -30.40
CA SER A 125 36.32 20.73 -30.95
C SER A 125 36.53 21.76 -29.84
N GLY A 126 37.36 22.78 -30.08
CA GLY A 126 37.61 23.87 -29.12
C GLY A 126 38.82 23.63 -28.21
N GLY A 127 39.67 24.64 -28.06
CA GLY A 127 40.97 24.56 -27.38
C GLY A 127 40.96 24.99 -25.91
N THR A 128 39.78 25.18 -25.32
CA THR A 128 39.60 25.34 -23.87
C THR A 128 38.79 24.18 -23.30
N PHE A 129 39.01 23.83 -22.04
CA PHE A 129 38.27 22.74 -21.39
C PHE A 129 36.78 23.11 -21.28
N HIS A 130 35.92 22.23 -21.78
CA HIS A 130 34.46 22.38 -21.72
C HIS A 130 33.79 21.01 -21.68
N GLU A 131 32.51 20.99 -21.31
CA GLU A 131 31.70 19.77 -21.30
C GLU A 131 31.31 19.34 -22.72
N VAL A 132 31.52 18.06 -23.02
CA VAL A 132 31.01 17.39 -24.22
C VAL A 132 30.14 16.22 -23.78
N THR A 133 28.89 16.20 -24.25
CA THR A 133 27.98 15.09 -23.96
C THR A 133 28.35 13.87 -24.80
N VAL A 134 28.48 12.72 -24.15
CA VAL A 134 28.65 11.43 -24.84
C VAL A 134 27.27 10.84 -25.13
N GLY A 135 26.46 10.66 -24.09
CA GLY A 135 25.12 10.07 -24.20
C GLY A 135 24.81 9.12 -23.03
N SER A 136 23.70 8.39 -23.17
CA SER A 136 23.20 7.45 -22.17
C SER A 136 23.61 6.01 -22.48
N PHE A 137 23.98 5.25 -21.46
CA PHE A 137 24.38 3.85 -21.56
C PHE A 137 23.57 2.98 -20.60
N SER A 138 22.88 1.96 -21.10
CA SER A 138 22.09 1.06 -20.27
C SER A 138 22.99 0.03 -19.56
N ILE A 139 22.95 0.03 -18.24
CA ILE A 139 23.64 -0.91 -17.35
C ILE A 139 22.63 -1.89 -16.79
N SER A 140 22.81 -3.18 -17.12
CA SER A 140 21.82 -4.22 -16.84
C SER A 140 21.78 -4.72 -15.39
N SER A 141 22.87 -4.55 -14.64
CA SER A 141 22.96 -4.93 -13.23
C SER A 141 24.04 -4.12 -12.51
N PRO A 142 23.97 -3.99 -11.16
CA PRO A 142 25.04 -3.39 -10.37
C PRO A 142 26.39 -4.04 -10.67
N LYS A 143 27.39 -3.23 -11.04
CA LYS A 143 28.75 -3.69 -11.35
C LYS A 143 29.72 -2.52 -11.45
N THR A 144 31.01 -2.84 -11.44
CA THR A 144 32.02 -1.91 -11.92
C THR A 144 31.99 -1.88 -13.44
N VAL A 145 31.75 -0.70 -14.00
CA VAL A 145 31.70 -0.45 -15.44
C VAL A 145 33.01 0.20 -15.86
N ARG A 146 33.68 -0.41 -16.85
CA ARG A 146 34.84 0.19 -17.50
C ARG A 146 34.40 1.15 -18.60
N ILE A 147 34.96 2.35 -18.59
CA ILE A 147 34.80 3.36 -19.64
C ILE A 147 36.14 3.52 -20.35
N ASP A 148 36.18 3.18 -21.64
CA ASP A 148 37.36 3.26 -22.49
C ASP A 148 37.30 4.46 -23.44
N PHE A 149 38.44 5.14 -23.59
CA PHE A 149 38.65 6.24 -24.54
C PHE A 149 39.69 5.83 -25.58
N GLN A 150 39.33 5.92 -26.86
CA GLN A 150 40.19 5.59 -27.99
C GLN A 150 40.14 6.68 -29.08
N GLY A 151 41.28 7.03 -29.67
CA GLY A 151 41.32 7.99 -30.77
C GLY A 151 40.78 7.38 -32.08
N VAL A 152 39.93 8.11 -32.82
CA VAL A 152 39.41 7.67 -34.14
C VAL A 152 40.01 8.51 -35.26
N SER A 153 39.74 9.81 -35.27
CA SER A 153 40.31 10.75 -36.24
C SER A 153 40.66 12.08 -35.58
N LYS A 154 41.59 12.82 -36.17
CA LYS A 154 41.99 14.16 -35.73
C LYS A 154 42.54 14.96 -36.89
N THR A 155 42.38 16.27 -36.81
CA THR A 155 42.96 17.23 -37.77
C THR A 155 44.23 17.88 -37.23
N GLY A 156 44.43 17.88 -35.91
CA GLY A 156 45.61 18.39 -35.23
C GLY A 156 46.63 17.32 -34.79
N GLY A 157 47.63 17.73 -34.01
CA GLY A 157 48.72 16.87 -33.55
C GLY A 157 48.31 15.80 -32.52
N TYR A 158 47.28 16.05 -31.73
CA TYR A 158 46.74 15.12 -30.73
C TYR A 158 45.19 15.10 -30.74
N TYR A 159 44.60 14.09 -30.11
CA TYR A 159 43.17 13.84 -30.04
C TYR A 159 42.49 14.82 -29.07
N ALA A 160 42.90 14.82 -27.81
CA ALA A 160 42.42 15.73 -26.79
C ALA A 160 43.34 15.76 -25.57
N ASP A 161 43.21 16.80 -24.75
CA ASP A 161 43.44 16.68 -23.31
C ASP A 161 42.07 16.40 -22.64
N LEU A 162 41.96 15.32 -21.87
CA LEU A 162 40.73 14.90 -21.19
C LEU A 162 40.94 14.93 -19.67
N SER A 163 40.29 15.87 -18.99
CA SER A 163 40.52 16.14 -17.57
C SER A 163 39.62 15.34 -16.63
N HIS A 164 38.33 15.28 -16.93
CA HIS A 164 37.32 14.64 -16.10
C HIS A 164 36.27 13.91 -16.95
N ILE A 165 35.60 12.96 -16.31
CA ILE A 165 34.28 12.49 -16.74
C ILE A 165 33.22 13.01 -15.79
N ILE A 166 31.99 13.18 -16.28
CA ILE A 166 30.82 13.45 -15.45
C ILE A 166 29.85 12.30 -15.68
N VAL A 167 29.49 11.61 -14.61
CA VAL A 167 28.55 10.48 -14.62
C VAL A 167 27.29 10.86 -13.85
N ASP A 168 26.13 10.77 -14.49
CA ASP A 168 24.83 10.98 -13.86
C ASP A 168 24.05 9.66 -13.82
N GLY A 169 23.74 9.23 -12.59
CA GLY A 169 23.04 8.00 -12.27
C GLY A 169 21.61 8.23 -11.79
N SER A 170 21.04 9.44 -11.96
CA SER A 170 19.67 9.73 -11.50
C SER A 170 18.59 8.85 -12.16
N ALA A 171 18.90 8.25 -13.32
CA ALA A 171 18.05 7.29 -14.03
C ALA A 171 18.40 5.81 -13.70
N MET A 172 19.20 5.57 -12.67
CA MET A 172 19.50 4.23 -12.18
C MET A 172 18.49 3.81 -11.10
N ASN A 173 17.84 2.67 -11.31
CA ASN A 173 16.89 2.08 -10.38
C ASN A 173 17.62 1.31 -9.29
N GLY A 174 17.60 1.86 -8.08
CA GLY A 174 18.07 1.19 -6.88
C GLY A 174 17.13 0.07 -6.44
N SER A 175 17.38 -1.14 -6.92
CA SER A 175 17.05 -2.42 -6.26
C SER A 175 17.31 -3.59 -7.22
N SER A 176 18.26 -4.48 -6.90
CA SER A 176 18.35 -5.82 -7.50
C SER A 176 17.39 -6.84 -6.84
N GLY A 177 16.41 -6.35 -6.08
CA GLY A 177 15.33 -7.10 -5.44
C GLY A 177 13.97 -6.85 -6.08
N PRO A 178 12.91 -7.53 -5.61
CA PRO A 178 11.57 -7.39 -6.17
C PRO A 178 11.08 -5.93 -6.12
N SER A 179 10.35 -5.50 -7.15
CA SER A 179 9.60 -4.24 -7.14
C SER A 179 8.11 -4.50 -7.28
N TYR A 180 7.29 -3.70 -6.62
CA TYR A 180 5.84 -3.82 -6.63
C TYR A 180 5.20 -2.54 -7.15
N GLU A 181 4.29 -2.68 -8.12
CA GLU A 181 3.50 -1.57 -8.67
C GLU A 181 2.18 -1.47 -7.91
N VAL A 182 2.05 -0.47 -7.06
CA VAL A 182 0.87 -0.27 -6.21
C VAL A 182 -0.02 0.80 -6.85
N ALA A 183 -1.08 0.37 -7.52
CA ALA A 183 -2.01 1.27 -8.20
C ALA A 183 -2.77 2.13 -7.20
N LEU A 184 -2.77 3.46 -7.42
CA LEU A 184 -3.51 4.40 -6.57
C LEU A 184 -5.01 4.14 -6.61
N ALA A 185 -5.54 3.63 -7.74
CA ALA A 185 -6.96 3.36 -7.93
C ALA A 185 -7.58 2.44 -6.86
N GLY A 186 -6.80 1.46 -6.36
CA GLY A 186 -7.23 0.54 -5.29
C GLY A 186 -6.64 0.86 -3.91
N ASN A 187 -5.57 1.66 -3.85
CA ASN A 187 -4.73 1.76 -2.66
C ASN A 187 -4.56 3.19 -2.13
N ALA A 188 -5.20 4.19 -2.74
CA ALA A 188 -5.11 5.57 -2.32
C ALA A 188 -6.44 6.23 -1.99
N PHE A 189 -6.36 7.32 -1.23
CA PHE A 189 -7.48 8.12 -0.76
C PHE A 189 -7.10 9.60 -0.77
N ILE A 190 -8.08 10.49 -0.94
CA ILE A 190 -7.88 11.90 -0.62
C ILE A 190 -8.08 12.07 0.90
N THR A 191 -6.99 12.26 1.64
CA THR A 191 -6.99 12.33 3.10
C THR A 191 -7.04 13.76 3.62
N THR A 192 -6.84 14.73 2.75
CA THR A 192 -7.13 16.15 3.01
C THR A 192 -7.64 16.77 1.73
N LEU A 193 -8.86 17.31 1.76
CA LEU A 193 -9.48 17.98 0.62
C LEU A 193 -9.90 19.40 1.05
N PRO A 194 -9.17 20.45 0.63
CA PRO A 194 -9.57 21.83 0.89
C PRO A 194 -10.95 22.15 0.29
N GLY A 195 -11.66 23.11 0.89
CA GLY A 195 -12.96 23.55 0.39
C GLY A 195 -12.88 24.03 -1.07
N GLY A 196 -13.78 23.53 -1.91
CA GLY A 196 -13.84 23.85 -3.35
C GLY A 196 -12.83 23.11 -4.23
N ALA A 197 -12.00 22.24 -3.66
CA ALA A 197 -11.08 21.39 -4.39
C ALA A 197 -11.81 20.16 -4.98
N SER A 198 -11.30 19.59 -6.08
CA SER A 198 -11.98 18.56 -6.89
C SER A 198 -11.12 17.32 -7.14
N GLU A 199 -10.03 17.19 -6.40
CA GLU A 199 -9.14 16.03 -6.40
C GLU A 199 -9.92 14.76 -6.10
N LEU A 200 -9.59 13.69 -6.82
CA LEU A 200 -10.16 12.38 -6.58
C LEU A 200 -9.17 11.27 -6.91
N ILE A 201 -9.46 10.09 -6.38
CA ILE A 201 -8.85 8.83 -6.78
C ILE A 201 -9.84 8.11 -7.71
N GLY A 202 -9.55 8.15 -9.01
CA GLY A 202 -10.34 7.48 -10.05
C GLY A 202 -9.73 6.14 -10.47
N SER A 203 -10.30 5.54 -11.50
CA SER A 203 -9.80 4.26 -12.07
C SER A 203 -8.36 4.32 -12.58
N ASN A 204 -7.87 5.52 -12.91
CA ASN A 204 -6.49 5.76 -13.35
C ASN A 204 -5.57 6.30 -12.24
N GLY A 205 -6.03 6.34 -10.99
CA GLY A 205 -5.30 6.90 -9.85
C GLY A 205 -5.68 8.34 -9.53
N LEU A 206 -4.73 9.12 -9.01
CA LEU A 206 -4.94 10.52 -8.62
C LEU A 206 -5.08 11.40 -9.86
N ALA A 207 -6.19 12.13 -9.93
CA ALA A 207 -6.54 13.04 -11.01
C ALA A 207 -7.14 14.35 -10.47
N ASN A 208 -7.38 15.32 -11.35
CA ASN A 208 -7.88 16.66 -11.01
C ASN A 208 -7.01 17.39 -9.98
N TRP A 209 -5.73 17.06 -9.92
CA TRP A 209 -4.83 17.51 -8.87
C TRP A 209 -4.37 18.95 -9.07
N THR A 210 -5.09 19.90 -8.50
CA THR A 210 -4.94 21.33 -8.78
C THR A 210 -4.70 22.18 -7.53
N ASN A 211 -5.11 21.72 -6.36
CA ASN A 211 -4.99 22.42 -5.10
C ASN A 211 -3.76 21.94 -4.31
N GLY A 212 -2.84 22.85 -3.98
CA GLY A 212 -1.63 22.50 -3.22
C GLY A 212 -1.90 22.12 -1.76
N GLY A 213 -3.11 22.41 -1.26
CA GLY A 213 -3.57 21.97 0.05
C GLY A 213 -4.17 20.56 0.06
N ALA A 214 -4.46 19.96 -1.10
CA ALA A 214 -4.96 18.59 -1.16
C ALA A 214 -3.84 17.58 -0.92
N ILE A 215 -4.14 16.54 -0.15
CA ILE A 215 -3.23 15.43 0.15
C ILE A 215 -3.90 14.13 -0.28
N ALA A 216 -3.24 13.41 -1.18
CA ALA A 216 -3.58 12.03 -1.50
C ALA A 216 -2.61 11.09 -0.76
N SER A 217 -3.13 10.04 -0.14
CA SER A 217 -2.32 9.07 0.60
C SER A 217 -2.51 7.69 0.00
N ALA A 218 -1.41 7.06 -0.42
CA ALA A 218 -1.35 5.67 -0.84
C ALA A 218 -0.82 4.79 0.30
N TYR A 219 -1.28 3.53 0.37
CA TYR A 219 -0.92 2.61 1.43
C TYR A 219 -0.43 1.28 0.87
N VAL A 220 0.67 0.77 1.43
CA VAL A 220 1.20 -0.57 1.15
C VAL A 220 1.77 -1.14 2.44
N ARG A 221 1.47 -2.40 2.76
CA ARG A 221 2.07 -3.06 3.93
C ARG A 221 3.36 -3.75 3.53
N VAL A 222 4.42 -3.50 4.26
CA VAL A 222 5.72 -4.17 4.12
C VAL A 222 5.93 -5.15 5.28
N ASN A 223 6.63 -6.24 4.99
CA ASN A 223 6.86 -7.32 5.96
C ASN A 223 8.22 -7.21 6.68
N ASP A 224 9.15 -6.43 6.14
CA ASP A 224 10.50 -6.28 6.68
C ASP A 224 10.80 -4.83 7.06
N THR A 225 11.77 -4.67 7.96
CA THR A 225 12.46 -3.39 8.19
C THR A 225 13.55 -3.20 7.13
N GLY A 226 13.94 -1.96 6.85
CA GLY A 226 15.05 -1.66 5.97
C GLY A 226 14.77 -0.47 5.05
N LYS A 227 15.41 -0.45 3.89
CA LYS A 227 15.27 0.62 2.90
C LYS A 227 14.07 0.33 2.00
N LEU A 228 13.17 1.30 1.88
CA LEU A 228 12.10 1.35 0.90
C LEU A 228 12.50 2.34 -0.19
N SER A 229 12.85 1.82 -1.36
CA SER A 229 13.06 2.60 -2.59
C SER A 229 11.69 2.95 -3.18
N LEU A 230 11.46 4.21 -3.54
CA LEU A 230 10.15 4.71 -4.00
C LEU A 230 10.27 5.48 -5.32
N SER A 231 9.39 5.17 -6.26
CA SER A 231 9.14 5.96 -7.47
C SER A 231 7.65 6.28 -7.63
N LEU A 232 7.32 7.36 -8.34
CA LEU A 232 5.95 7.68 -8.76
C LEU A 232 5.78 7.47 -10.26
N ARG A 233 4.76 6.72 -10.68
CA ARG A 233 4.36 6.63 -12.09
C ARG A 233 3.37 7.73 -12.42
N ALA A 234 3.84 8.80 -13.05
CA ALA A 234 3.06 10.02 -13.24
C ALA A 234 3.23 10.64 -14.64
N LYS A 235 2.36 11.59 -14.98
CA LYS A 235 2.50 12.46 -16.17
C LYS A 235 2.06 13.88 -15.85
N VAL A 236 2.66 14.85 -16.55
CA VAL A 236 2.33 16.28 -16.49
C VAL A 236 2.10 16.76 -17.92
N ALA A 237 0.84 16.74 -18.36
CA ALA A 237 0.46 17.15 -19.71
C ALA A 237 -0.15 18.57 -19.74
N PRO A 238 -0.20 19.25 -20.91
CA PRO A 238 0.52 18.92 -22.16
C PRO A 238 2.05 19.02 -22.01
N SER A 239 2.76 18.58 -23.05
CA SER A 239 4.22 18.68 -23.12
C SER A 239 4.69 20.12 -22.90
N GLY A 240 5.80 20.30 -22.19
CA GLY A 240 6.31 21.60 -21.76
C GLY A 240 5.84 22.06 -20.37
N ASN A 241 4.80 21.43 -19.81
CA ASN A 241 4.43 21.66 -18.41
C ASN A 241 5.36 20.88 -17.45
N SER A 242 5.52 21.44 -16.26
CA SER A 242 6.23 20.83 -15.15
C SER A 242 5.57 21.14 -13.82
N SER A 243 5.87 20.32 -12.82
CA SER A 243 5.41 20.49 -11.46
C SER A 243 6.46 20.05 -10.45
N VAL A 244 6.31 20.56 -9.23
CA VAL A 244 7.00 20.08 -8.05
C VAL A 244 5.94 19.55 -7.10
N VAL A 245 6.15 18.32 -6.65
CA VAL A 245 5.30 17.66 -5.65
C VAL A 245 6.14 17.24 -4.46
N LYS A 246 5.55 17.30 -3.26
CA LYS A 246 6.15 16.83 -2.02
C LYS A 246 5.61 15.43 -1.75
N VAL A 247 6.52 14.47 -1.64
CA VAL A 247 6.23 13.08 -1.27
C VAL A 247 6.70 12.87 0.16
N THR A 248 5.84 12.36 1.03
CA THR A 248 6.17 12.13 2.45
C THR A 248 5.94 10.68 2.84
N VAL A 249 6.95 10.04 3.44
CA VAL A 249 6.90 8.67 3.96
C VAL A 249 7.47 8.70 5.38
N ASN A 250 6.73 8.15 6.36
CA ASN A 250 7.13 8.15 7.77
C ASN A 250 7.60 9.52 8.31
N GLY A 251 6.94 10.62 7.88
CA GLY A 251 7.29 11.98 8.27
C GLY A 251 8.52 12.59 7.58
N THR A 252 9.23 11.81 6.76
CA THR A 252 10.34 12.31 5.92
C THR A 252 9.79 12.73 4.57
N SER A 253 10.06 13.98 4.16
CA SER A 253 9.58 14.53 2.89
C SER A 253 10.70 14.71 1.87
N GLN A 254 10.39 14.45 0.60
CA GLN A 254 11.23 14.77 -0.56
C GLN A 254 10.42 15.59 -1.57
N ASN A 255 11.06 16.57 -2.20
CA ASN A 255 10.46 17.29 -3.34
C ASN A 255 10.87 16.59 -4.64
N LEU A 256 9.88 16.32 -5.49
CA LEU A 256 10.03 15.65 -6.76
C LEU A 256 9.66 16.59 -7.90
N ASN A 257 10.59 16.80 -8.83
CA ASN A 257 10.32 17.50 -10.08
C ASN A 257 9.73 16.52 -11.10
N MET A 258 8.59 16.87 -11.69
CA MET A 258 7.94 16.07 -12.72
C MET A 258 7.70 16.89 -13.98
N SER A 259 7.93 16.29 -15.15
CA SER A 259 7.70 16.90 -16.45
C SER A 259 7.57 15.83 -17.53
N GLY A 260 6.64 15.99 -18.46
CA GLY A 260 6.45 15.05 -19.57
C GLY A 260 4.99 14.60 -19.68
N SER A 261 4.46 14.59 -20.90
CA SER A 261 3.03 14.37 -21.15
C SER A 261 2.59 12.91 -21.19
N SER A 262 3.53 11.96 -21.12
CA SER A 262 3.27 10.52 -21.03
C SER A 262 3.61 10.00 -19.64
N TYR A 263 2.98 8.89 -19.23
CA TYR A 263 3.33 8.23 -17.97
C TYR A 263 4.78 7.74 -18.00
N GLN A 264 5.53 8.09 -16.97
CA GLN A 264 6.88 7.62 -16.71
C GLN A 264 7.12 7.55 -15.20
N ASP A 265 8.17 6.83 -14.82
CA ASP A 265 8.52 6.60 -13.42
C ASP A 265 9.54 7.65 -12.97
N TYR A 266 9.20 8.39 -11.93
CA TYR A 266 10.04 9.41 -11.31
C TYR A 266 10.56 8.89 -9.97
N TYR A 267 11.87 8.70 -9.85
CA TYR A 267 12.49 8.24 -8.62
C TYR A 267 12.38 9.31 -7.52
N VAL A 268 11.84 8.94 -6.37
CA VAL A 268 11.65 9.84 -5.22
C VAL A 268 12.84 9.76 -4.27
N GLY A 269 13.35 8.55 -4.01
CA GLY A 269 14.41 8.32 -3.04
C GLY A 269 14.23 7.04 -2.24
N GLU A 270 15.07 6.86 -1.23
CA GLU A 270 14.96 5.77 -0.26
C GLU A 270 14.50 6.28 1.11
N PHE A 271 13.70 5.46 1.79
CA PHE A 271 13.14 5.77 3.10
C PHE A 271 13.40 4.62 4.07
N ASP A 272 13.71 4.95 5.33
CA ASP A 272 13.90 3.96 6.38
C ASP A 272 12.54 3.45 6.92
N ILE A 273 12.39 2.14 6.95
CA ILE A 273 11.28 1.42 7.57
C ILE A 273 11.80 0.72 8.83
N ASP A 274 11.48 1.29 9.98
CA ASP A 274 11.95 0.77 11.28
C ASP A 274 11.05 -0.32 11.86
N THR A 275 9.83 -0.48 11.33
CA THR A 275 8.88 -1.47 11.83
C THR A 275 8.03 -2.01 10.68
N PRO A 276 7.85 -3.34 10.55
CA PRO A 276 6.93 -3.92 9.58
C PRO A 276 5.51 -3.40 9.78
N GLY A 277 4.81 -3.17 8.67
CA GLY A 277 3.49 -2.56 8.74
C GLY A 277 3.08 -1.82 7.48
N TYR A 278 1.90 -1.21 7.54
CA TYR A 278 1.43 -0.27 6.54
C TYR A 278 2.33 0.96 6.51
N VAL A 279 2.90 1.21 5.33
CA VAL A 279 3.58 2.42 4.96
C VAL A 279 2.56 3.33 4.28
N ARG A 280 2.46 4.55 4.79
CA ARG A 280 1.65 5.62 4.19
C ARG A 280 2.56 6.53 3.37
N VAL A 281 2.20 6.73 2.10
CA VAL A 281 2.89 7.62 1.16
C VAL A 281 1.96 8.79 0.83
N ASP A 282 2.28 9.97 1.34
CA ASP A 282 1.51 11.20 1.10
C ASP A 282 2.05 11.97 -0.10
N LEU A 283 1.14 12.42 -0.97
CA LEU A 283 1.42 13.23 -2.16
C LEU A 283 0.75 14.60 -1.99
N GLN A 284 1.55 15.66 -2.07
CA GLN A 284 1.07 17.05 -1.97
C GLN A 284 1.66 17.92 -3.09
N GLY A 285 0.84 18.75 -3.75
CA GLY A 285 1.31 19.67 -4.77
C GLY A 285 2.05 20.87 -4.16
N VAL A 286 3.19 21.28 -4.75
CA VAL A 286 3.99 22.42 -4.28
C VAL A 286 3.91 23.57 -5.28
N SER A 287 4.35 23.34 -6.51
CA SER A 287 4.28 24.34 -7.60
C SER A 287 4.01 23.67 -8.94
N LYS A 288 3.50 24.43 -9.90
CA LYS A 288 3.21 23.95 -11.27
C LYS A 288 3.25 25.10 -12.26
N THR A 289 3.68 24.82 -13.49
CA THR A 289 3.64 25.78 -14.60
C THR A 289 2.32 25.70 -15.39
N GLY A 290 1.69 24.52 -15.39
CA GLY A 290 0.40 24.27 -16.01
C GLY A 290 -0.81 24.42 -15.07
N SER A 291 -1.97 23.91 -15.50
CA SER A 291 -3.23 23.98 -14.75
C SER A 291 -3.34 22.98 -13.59
N TYR A 292 -2.55 21.90 -13.58
CA TYR A 292 -2.59 20.84 -12.56
C TYR A 292 -1.18 20.30 -12.27
N PHE A 293 -1.00 19.59 -11.15
CA PHE A 293 0.29 19.06 -10.70
C PHE A 293 0.69 17.77 -11.44
N GLY A 294 -0.27 17.05 -12.00
CA GLY A 294 -0.05 15.81 -12.74
C GLY A 294 -1.14 14.78 -12.46
N ASP A 295 -1.16 13.72 -13.27
CA ASP A 295 -1.90 12.50 -12.98
C ASP A 295 -0.92 11.45 -12.43
N VAL A 296 -1.28 10.75 -11.36
CA VAL A 296 -0.42 9.73 -10.73
C VAL A 296 -1.18 8.40 -10.71
N SER A 297 -0.60 7.39 -11.35
CA SER A 297 -1.25 6.08 -11.50
C SER A 297 -0.78 5.08 -10.44
N HIS A 298 0.51 5.08 -10.10
CA HIS A 298 1.11 4.12 -9.18
C HIS A 298 2.15 4.79 -8.27
N ILE A 299 2.30 4.23 -7.07
CA ILE A 299 3.60 4.24 -6.40
C ILE A 299 4.30 2.92 -6.74
N ILE A 300 5.61 2.96 -6.94
CA ILE A 300 6.42 1.78 -7.20
C ILE A 300 7.39 1.64 -6.03
N VAL A 301 7.35 0.48 -5.37
CA VAL A 301 8.15 0.23 -4.17
C VAL A 301 9.15 -0.91 -4.39
N GLY A 302 10.38 -0.71 -3.93
CA GLY A 302 11.48 -1.67 -3.99
C GLY A 302 12.37 -1.60 -2.75
N GLY A 303 13.52 -2.28 -2.78
CA GLY A 303 14.50 -2.26 -1.70
C GLY A 303 14.34 -3.39 -0.67
N SER A 304 15.10 -3.33 0.43
CA SER A 304 15.15 -4.41 1.42
C SER A 304 13.88 -4.53 2.26
N ALA A 305 13.10 -3.46 2.42
CA ALA A 305 11.84 -3.49 3.18
C ALA A 305 10.75 -4.36 2.52
N VAL A 306 10.85 -4.60 1.21
CA VAL A 306 9.87 -5.38 0.43
C VAL A 306 10.38 -6.79 0.07
N ALA A 307 11.51 -7.20 0.62
CA ALA A 307 12.19 -8.46 0.24
C ALA A 307 11.31 -9.70 0.48
N ASN A 308 10.56 -9.74 1.59
CA ASN A 308 9.58 -10.78 1.89
C ASN A 308 8.14 -10.42 1.46
N GLY A 309 8.02 -9.67 0.37
CA GLY A 309 6.74 -9.28 -0.22
C GLY A 309 6.02 -8.15 0.52
N VAL A 310 4.89 -7.77 -0.06
CA VAL A 310 4.02 -6.69 0.42
C VAL A 310 2.56 -7.10 0.39
N VAL A 311 1.72 -6.37 1.11
CA VAL A 311 0.25 -6.51 1.05
C VAL A 311 -0.37 -5.19 0.61
N TYR A 312 -1.07 -5.22 -0.51
CA TYR A 312 -1.86 -4.14 -1.09
C TYR A 312 -2.95 -4.77 -1.97
N SER A 313 -3.90 -3.96 -2.44
CA SER A 313 -4.86 -4.43 -3.42
C SER A 313 -4.21 -4.48 -4.80
N ASP A 314 -3.84 -5.68 -5.22
CA ASP A 314 -3.16 -5.97 -6.48
C ASP A 314 -4.11 -6.47 -7.58
N ASP A 315 -5.38 -6.72 -7.23
CA ASP A 315 -6.44 -7.13 -8.15
C ASP A 315 -7.43 -5.97 -8.40
N PRO A 316 -7.55 -5.47 -9.65
CA PRO A 316 -8.53 -4.44 -10.03
C PRO A 316 -9.98 -4.76 -9.66
N ASP A 317 -10.38 -6.04 -9.68
CA ASP A 317 -11.74 -6.46 -9.32
C ASP A 317 -12.02 -6.26 -7.83
N TYR A 318 -10.96 -6.16 -7.01
CA TYR A 318 -11.05 -5.86 -5.59
C TYR A 318 -10.94 -4.37 -5.26
N TYR A 319 -10.60 -3.47 -6.17
CA TYR A 319 -10.32 -2.06 -5.82
C TYR A 319 -11.46 -1.40 -5.05
N TYR A 320 -12.71 -1.60 -5.47
CA TYR A 320 -13.87 -1.10 -4.74
C TYR A 320 -13.95 -1.68 -3.31
N TRP A 321 -13.76 -2.98 -3.17
CA TRP A 321 -13.87 -3.71 -1.90
C TRP A 321 -12.68 -3.44 -0.96
N ALA A 322 -11.46 -3.37 -1.48
CA ALA A 322 -10.26 -3.04 -0.73
C ALA A 322 -10.26 -1.60 -0.23
N ARG A 323 -10.79 -0.65 -1.04
CA ARG A 323 -10.98 0.74 -0.60
C ARG A 323 -12.05 0.86 0.48
N ARG A 324 -13.13 0.08 0.44
CA ARG A 324 -14.02 -0.09 1.60
C ARG A 324 -13.24 -0.66 2.80
N GLY A 325 -12.47 -1.71 2.55
CA GLY A 325 -11.67 -2.41 3.54
C GLY A 325 -12.38 -3.63 4.12
N PRO A 326 -11.62 -4.51 4.79
CA PRO A 326 -12.13 -5.79 5.25
C PRO A 326 -13.16 -5.61 6.35
N SER A 327 -14.39 -6.09 6.12
CA SER A 327 -15.39 -6.24 7.17
C SER A 327 -14.98 -7.37 8.12
N CYS A 328 -15.38 -7.24 9.39
CA CYS A 328 -15.09 -8.25 10.40
C CYS A 328 -16.30 -8.55 11.28
N HIS A 329 -16.30 -9.74 11.88
CA HIS A 329 -17.47 -10.32 12.50
C HIS A 329 -17.13 -11.04 13.80
N LEU A 330 -18.13 -11.11 14.69
CA LEU A 330 -18.16 -11.94 15.87
C LEU A 330 -19.29 -12.95 15.73
N GLY A 331 -18.99 -14.23 15.56
CA GLY A 331 -19.98 -15.31 15.61
C GLY A 331 -20.12 -15.83 17.04
N TYR A 332 -21.26 -15.61 17.69
CA TYR A 332 -21.43 -15.96 19.11
C TYR A 332 -21.74 -17.44 19.31
N THR A 333 -21.09 -18.04 20.29
CA THR A 333 -21.37 -19.42 20.70
C THR A 333 -22.60 -19.44 21.59
N LEU A 334 -23.65 -20.16 21.18
CA LEU A 334 -24.84 -20.30 22.01
C LEU A 334 -24.52 -21.05 23.31
N PRO A 335 -25.02 -20.58 24.46
CA PRO A 335 -24.88 -21.27 25.74
C PRO A 335 -25.90 -22.40 25.95
N THR A 336 -26.69 -22.74 24.93
CA THR A 336 -27.81 -23.70 25.02
C THR A 336 -28.09 -24.36 23.67
N SER A 337 -28.69 -25.54 23.70
CA SER A 337 -29.28 -26.21 22.54
C SER A 337 -30.80 -26.02 22.43
N SER A 338 -31.42 -25.34 23.40
CA SER A 338 -32.84 -25.01 23.37
C SER A 338 -33.15 -23.94 22.33
N ASP A 339 -34.41 -23.90 21.88
CA ASP A 339 -34.91 -22.82 21.04
C ASP A 339 -34.76 -21.45 21.72
N VAL A 340 -34.31 -20.45 20.96
CA VAL A 340 -34.06 -19.08 21.42
C VAL A 340 -35.07 -18.13 20.79
N SER A 341 -35.86 -17.48 21.64
CA SER A 341 -36.90 -16.55 21.20
C SER A 341 -36.44 -15.10 21.16
N TYR A 342 -35.50 -14.69 22.02
CA TYR A 342 -34.92 -13.34 21.99
C TYR A 342 -33.38 -13.36 22.01
N TYR A 343 -32.80 -12.35 21.38
CA TYR A 343 -31.39 -11.99 21.42
C TYR A 343 -31.24 -10.54 21.86
N TYR A 344 -30.28 -10.27 22.73
CA TYR A 344 -30.01 -8.96 23.29
C TYR A 344 -28.52 -8.63 23.21
N CYS A 345 -28.21 -7.40 22.81
CA CYS A 345 -26.85 -6.85 22.78
C CYS A 345 -26.87 -5.36 23.18
N GLU A 346 -25.79 -4.91 23.80
CA GLU A 346 -25.49 -3.50 24.03
C GLU A 346 -24.35 -3.06 23.12
N LEU A 347 -24.51 -1.93 22.42
CA LEU A 347 -23.55 -1.44 21.45
C LEU A 347 -23.10 -0.03 21.82
N GLU A 348 -21.79 0.19 21.84
CA GLU A 348 -21.19 1.51 22.00
C GLU A 348 -20.09 1.71 20.95
N VAL A 349 -20.14 2.85 20.27
CA VAL A 349 -19.07 3.30 19.38
C VAL A 349 -18.24 4.34 20.11
N PRO A 350 -16.92 4.15 20.34
CA PRO A 350 -16.09 5.15 21.00
C PRO A 350 -16.06 6.50 20.27
N SER A 351 -15.74 7.57 20.99
CA SER A 351 -15.67 8.92 20.43
C SER A 351 -14.70 9.00 19.24
N GLY A 352 -15.17 9.52 18.11
CA GLY A 352 -14.37 9.68 16.88
C GLY A 352 -14.15 8.39 16.09
N GLN A 353 -14.79 7.29 16.47
CA GLN A 353 -14.68 5.98 15.79
C GLN A 353 -15.92 5.67 14.94
N ASP A 354 -16.70 6.72 14.62
CA ASP A 354 -17.93 6.70 13.84
C ASP A 354 -17.82 7.44 12.50
N PRO A 355 -16.83 7.15 11.63
CA PRO A 355 -16.73 7.79 10.32
C PRO A 355 -17.95 7.45 9.47
N ILE A 356 -18.30 8.37 8.56
CA ILE A 356 -19.37 8.14 7.56
C ILE A 356 -19.07 6.87 6.77
N GLY A 357 -20.11 6.13 6.40
CA GLY A 357 -19.95 4.86 5.72
C GLY A 357 -19.86 3.67 6.66
N SER A 358 -20.01 3.85 7.97
CA SER A 358 -19.88 2.74 8.93
C SER A 358 -21.22 2.08 9.22
N TYR A 359 -21.24 0.75 9.24
CA TYR A 359 -22.33 -0.05 9.79
C TYR A 359 -21.84 -0.86 10.99
N PHE A 360 -22.37 -0.51 12.16
CA PHE A 360 -22.15 -1.20 13.43
C PHE A 360 -23.33 -2.14 13.69
N MET A 361 -23.23 -3.37 13.20
CA MET A 361 -24.31 -4.35 13.28
C MET A 361 -24.26 -5.08 14.62
N ALA A 362 -25.32 -4.96 15.42
CA ALA A 362 -25.41 -5.50 16.77
C ALA A 362 -25.96 -6.93 16.79
N ASP A 363 -27.20 -7.11 16.29
CA ASP A 363 -27.99 -8.33 16.43
C ASP A 363 -28.21 -9.01 15.08
N GLY A 364 -27.21 -9.77 14.63
CA GLY A 364 -27.28 -10.59 13.43
C GLY A 364 -27.86 -11.97 13.72
N PHE A 365 -28.58 -12.53 12.75
CA PHE A 365 -29.18 -13.86 12.81
C PHE A 365 -29.16 -14.50 11.43
N SER A 366 -29.45 -15.79 11.34
CA SER A 366 -29.36 -16.56 10.09
C SER A 366 -30.26 -16.07 8.95
N GLN A 367 -31.23 -15.19 9.22
CA GLN A 367 -32.15 -14.65 8.22
C GLN A 367 -32.12 -13.12 8.13
N GLY A 368 -31.19 -12.43 8.80
CA GLY A 368 -31.15 -10.98 8.76
C GLY A 368 -30.12 -10.33 9.67
N TYR A 369 -30.23 -9.01 9.77
CA TYR A 369 -29.35 -8.20 10.59
C TYR A 369 -30.10 -7.03 11.22
N PHE A 370 -29.59 -6.56 12.36
CA PHE A 370 -30.13 -5.42 13.09
C PHE A 370 -29.00 -4.60 13.74
N GLY A 371 -28.91 -3.31 13.45
CA GLY A 371 -27.84 -2.46 13.95
C GLY A 371 -28.00 -0.97 13.66
N MET A 372 -26.89 -0.23 13.67
CA MET A 372 -26.89 1.22 13.45
C MET A 372 -25.79 1.71 12.51
N GLN A 373 -26.11 2.73 11.71
CA GLN A 373 -25.28 3.25 10.62
C GLN A 373 -24.96 4.74 10.76
N VAL A 374 -23.84 5.14 10.16
CA VAL A 374 -23.50 6.55 9.87
C VAL A 374 -23.62 6.77 8.36
N ASN A 375 -24.75 7.30 7.92
CA ASN A 375 -25.09 7.39 6.49
C ASN A 375 -24.53 8.66 5.85
N SER A 376 -24.53 9.77 6.59
CA SER A 376 -23.96 11.05 6.15
C SER A 376 -23.60 11.92 7.35
N ALA A 377 -23.13 13.15 7.10
CA ALA A 377 -22.89 14.13 8.15
C ALA A 377 -24.17 14.54 8.91
N SER A 378 -25.36 14.35 8.31
CA SER A 378 -26.65 14.78 8.86
C SER A 378 -27.63 13.62 9.09
N GLU A 379 -27.27 12.39 8.73
CA GLU A 379 -28.17 11.24 8.82
C GLU A 379 -27.49 10.01 9.40
N ARG A 380 -28.15 9.43 10.39
CA ARG A 380 -27.81 8.16 11.02
C ARG A 380 -29.07 7.31 11.12
N ARG A 381 -28.92 6.01 10.94
CA ARG A 381 -30.05 5.08 10.87
C ARG A 381 -29.88 3.95 11.88
N ILE A 382 -31.00 3.51 12.44
CA ILE A 382 -31.14 2.19 13.05
C ILE A 382 -31.80 1.30 12.00
N LEU A 383 -31.11 0.26 11.53
CA LEU A 383 -31.52 -0.56 10.38
C LEU A 383 -31.82 -2.00 10.81
N PHE A 384 -32.95 -2.54 10.37
CA PHE A 384 -33.35 -3.93 10.55
C PHE A 384 -33.80 -4.53 9.22
N SER A 385 -33.17 -5.62 8.80
CA SER A 385 -33.44 -6.30 7.54
C SER A 385 -33.63 -7.81 7.72
N VAL A 386 -34.48 -8.40 6.86
CA VAL A 386 -34.74 -9.83 6.79
C VAL A 386 -34.65 -10.28 5.33
N TRP A 387 -33.79 -11.24 5.03
CA TRP A 387 -33.69 -11.83 3.69
C TRP A 387 -34.92 -12.68 3.36
N SER A 388 -35.38 -12.57 2.11
CA SER A 388 -36.33 -13.49 1.51
C SER A 388 -35.77 -14.93 1.50
N PRO A 389 -36.62 -15.98 1.57
CA PRO A 389 -36.20 -17.33 1.23
C PRO A 389 -35.91 -17.53 -0.26
N TYR A 390 -36.27 -16.57 -1.13
CA TYR A 390 -35.97 -16.62 -2.56
C TYR A 390 -34.56 -16.12 -2.86
N SER A 391 -33.77 -16.92 -3.56
CA SER A 391 -32.38 -16.58 -3.90
C SER A 391 -32.34 -15.63 -5.10
N THR A 392 -32.17 -14.34 -4.83
CA THR A 392 -31.99 -13.29 -5.84
C THR A 392 -31.31 -12.08 -5.21
N ASP A 393 -30.66 -11.26 -6.05
CA ASP A 393 -30.17 -9.93 -5.69
C ASP A 393 -31.15 -8.81 -6.06
N ASP A 394 -32.18 -9.10 -6.86
CA ASP A 394 -33.19 -8.13 -7.28
C ASP A 394 -34.49 -8.34 -6.49
N PRO A 395 -34.85 -7.44 -5.55
CA PRO A 395 -36.07 -7.58 -4.76
C PRO A 395 -37.34 -7.60 -5.62
N SER A 396 -37.33 -6.93 -6.77
CA SER A 396 -38.49 -6.89 -7.67
C SER A 396 -38.77 -8.24 -8.34
N SER A 397 -37.78 -9.13 -8.37
CA SER A 397 -37.89 -10.49 -8.91
C SER A 397 -38.45 -11.51 -7.92
N ILE A 398 -38.64 -11.14 -6.65
CA ILE A 398 -39.15 -12.04 -5.61
C ILE A 398 -40.64 -12.35 -5.87
N PRO A 399 -41.03 -13.62 -6.04
CA PRO A 399 -42.44 -14.01 -6.15
C PRO A 399 -43.24 -13.57 -4.91
N GLU A 400 -44.50 -13.19 -5.10
CA GLU A 400 -45.32 -12.58 -4.04
C GLU A 400 -45.41 -13.44 -2.76
N ASP A 401 -45.46 -14.76 -2.89
CA ASP A 401 -45.52 -15.70 -1.77
C ASP A 401 -44.17 -15.89 -1.04
N TYR A 402 -43.06 -15.45 -1.64
CA TYR A 402 -41.73 -15.42 -1.03
C TYR A 402 -41.39 -14.06 -0.40
N LYS A 403 -42.19 -13.02 -0.64
CA LYS A 403 -41.90 -11.68 -0.09
C LYS A 403 -41.97 -11.64 1.43
N ILE A 404 -41.10 -10.81 2.00
CA ILE A 404 -41.19 -10.45 3.40
C ILE A 404 -42.39 -9.53 3.59
N THR A 405 -43.27 -9.88 4.53
CA THR A 405 -44.48 -9.09 4.80
C THR A 405 -44.33 -8.31 6.11
N LEU A 406 -44.79 -7.07 6.14
CA LEU A 406 -44.76 -6.23 7.33
C LEU A 406 -45.97 -6.55 8.23
N ASN A 407 -45.72 -7.05 9.44
CA ASN A 407 -46.77 -7.22 10.45
C ASN A 407 -47.12 -5.88 11.11
N ARG A 408 -46.08 -5.12 11.52
CA ARG A 408 -46.20 -3.82 12.19
C ARG A 408 -44.87 -3.07 12.17
N LYS A 409 -44.92 -1.75 12.32
CA LYS A 409 -43.73 -0.89 12.45
C LYS A 409 -43.92 0.16 13.54
N GLY A 410 -42.83 0.65 14.11
CA GLY A 410 -42.89 1.75 15.06
C GLY A 410 -43.09 3.11 14.40
N THR A 411 -43.38 4.11 15.23
CA THR A 411 -43.51 5.50 14.81
C THR A 411 -42.20 6.01 14.20
N GLY A 412 -42.29 6.70 13.06
CA GLY A 412 -41.12 7.27 12.37
C GLY A 412 -40.27 6.26 11.59
N VAL A 413 -40.63 4.98 11.61
CA VAL A 413 -39.91 3.94 10.85
C VAL A 413 -40.34 3.95 9.38
N THR A 414 -39.33 3.97 8.51
CA THR A 414 -39.46 3.75 7.06
C THR A 414 -39.29 2.26 6.77
N VAL A 415 -40.07 1.73 5.83
CA VAL A 415 -40.04 0.32 5.41
C VAL A 415 -39.88 0.27 3.90
N GLY A 416 -39.11 -0.70 3.41
CA GLY A 416 -38.92 -0.95 1.99
C GLY A 416 -38.30 -2.33 1.77
N GLU A 417 -37.68 -2.51 0.62
CA GLU A 417 -36.98 -3.72 0.21
C GLU A 417 -35.48 -3.43 -0.01
N PHE A 418 -34.66 -4.48 -0.06
CA PHE A 418 -33.23 -4.38 -0.35
C PHE A 418 -32.77 -5.50 -1.30
N GLY A 419 -31.60 -5.31 -1.91
CA GLY A 419 -31.02 -6.17 -2.95
C GLY A 419 -29.48 -6.06 -3.02
N ASN A 420 -28.88 -6.72 -4.02
CA ASN A 420 -27.43 -6.78 -4.31
C ASN A 420 -26.56 -7.53 -3.28
N GLU A 421 -27.17 -8.12 -2.25
CA GLU A 421 -26.51 -8.91 -1.21
C GLU A 421 -27.43 -10.04 -0.74
N GLY A 422 -28.09 -10.69 -1.71
CA GLY A 422 -29.41 -11.23 -1.52
C GLY A 422 -30.46 -10.12 -1.51
N ALA A 423 -31.74 -10.50 -1.40
CA ALA A 423 -32.84 -9.55 -1.39
C ALA A 423 -33.89 -9.88 -0.33
N GLY A 424 -34.63 -8.86 0.12
CA GLY A 424 -35.61 -9.02 1.18
C GLY A 424 -36.26 -7.73 1.64
N GLY A 425 -36.86 -7.76 2.83
CA GLY A 425 -37.51 -6.61 3.46
C GLY A 425 -36.56 -5.89 4.41
N GLN A 426 -36.58 -4.57 4.39
CA GLN A 426 -35.81 -3.73 5.32
C GLN A 426 -36.67 -2.64 5.96
N SER A 427 -36.23 -2.18 7.12
CA SER A 427 -36.82 -1.07 7.84
C SER A 427 -35.74 -0.25 8.52
N TYR A 428 -35.93 1.06 8.60
CA TYR A 428 -35.02 1.91 9.36
C TYR A 428 -35.73 3.07 10.06
N LEU A 429 -35.18 3.45 11.21
CA LEU A 429 -35.50 4.69 11.91
C LEU A 429 -34.34 5.66 11.70
N VAL A 430 -34.62 6.87 11.22
CA VAL A 430 -33.63 7.96 11.25
C VAL A 430 -33.51 8.42 12.70
N TYR A 431 -32.38 8.13 13.31
CA TYR A 431 -32.10 8.44 14.70
C TYR A 431 -30.65 8.88 14.83
N ASN A 432 -30.44 10.13 15.22
CA ASN A 432 -29.11 10.73 15.33
C ASN A 432 -28.38 10.25 16.60
N TRP A 433 -28.01 8.98 16.63
CA TRP A 433 -27.23 8.40 17.71
C TRP A 433 -25.84 9.03 17.78
N SER A 434 -25.26 9.09 18.97
CA SER A 434 -23.94 9.68 19.25
C SER A 434 -22.94 8.61 19.67
N SER A 435 -21.68 8.81 19.33
CA SER A 435 -20.58 8.03 19.90
C SER A 435 -20.47 8.25 21.42
N ALA A 436 -19.70 7.38 22.09
CA ALA A 436 -19.60 7.25 23.54
C ALA A 436 -20.94 7.02 24.28
N THR A 437 -22.00 6.65 23.55
CA THR A 437 -23.31 6.31 24.11
C THR A 437 -23.58 4.84 23.90
N THR A 438 -24.07 4.15 24.94
CA THR A 438 -24.48 2.74 24.84
C THR A 438 -25.96 2.65 24.47
N TYR A 439 -26.24 1.97 23.37
CA TYR A 439 -27.58 1.65 22.88
C TYR A 439 -27.87 0.17 23.08
N LYS A 440 -29.15 -0.22 23.15
CA LYS A 440 -29.55 -1.62 23.35
C LYS A 440 -30.38 -2.11 22.17
N PHE A 441 -30.11 -3.33 21.76
CA PHE A 441 -30.78 -4.02 20.67
C PHE A 441 -31.46 -5.26 21.27
N LEU A 442 -32.71 -5.46 20.88
CA LEU A 442 -33.47 -6.64 21.22
C LEU A 442 -34.14 -7.17 19.95
N LEU A 443 -33.80 -8.40 19.59
CA LEU A 443 -34.39 -9.11 18.47
C LEU A 443 -35.23 -10.28 18.99
N LYS A 444 -36.39 -10.50 18.39
CA LYS A 444 -37.24 -11.68 18.61
C LYS A 444 -37.41 -12.45 17.30
N GLY A 445 -37.39 -13.78 17.38
CA GLY A 445 -37.74 -14.67 16.27
C GLY A 445 -38.55 -15.85 16.77
N VAL A 446 -39.78 -15.99 16.29
CA VAL A 446 -40.70 -17.07 16.73
C VAL A 446 -41.48 -17.61 15.52
N PRO A 447 -41.54 -18.94 15.35
CA PRO A 447 -42.39 -19.54 14.31
C PRO A 447 -43.87 -19.30 14.61
N ASP A 448 -44.67 -19.03 13.58
CA ASP A 448 -46.11 -18.76 13.73
C ASP A 448 -46.97 -20.04 13.73
N GLY A 449 -46.35 -21.21 13.61
CA GLY A 449 -47.02 -22.52 13.53
C GLY A 449 -47.64 -22.83 12.16
N THR A 450 -47.53 -21.94 11.17
CA THR A 450 -48.11 -22.07 9.83
C THR A 450 -47.05 -22.13 8.72
N GLY A 451 -45.81 -22.48 9.09
CA GLY A 451 -44.67 -22.53 8.17
C GLY A 451 -44.04 -21.18 7.88
N LYS A 452 -44.32 -20.15 8.70
CA LYS A 452 -43.68 -18.83 8.62
C LYS A 452 -43.08 -18.46 9.98
N THR A 453 -42.19 -17.48 9.98
CA THR A 453 -41.53 -16.99 11.21
C THR A 453 -41.64 -15.48 11.28
N ASP A 454 -42.02 -14.97 12.45
CA ASP A 454 -42.06 -13.54 12.74
C ASP A 454 -40.75 -13.10 13.39
N PHE A 455 -40.09 -12.11 12.79
CA PHE A 455 -38.90 -11.45 13.31
C PHE A 455 -39.24 -10.03 13.73
N THR A 456 -38.97 -9.66 14.98
CA THR A 456 -39.31 -8.33 15.51
C THR A 456 -38.11 -7.69 16.19
N ALA A 457 -37.81 -6.44 15.84
CA ALA A 457 -36.66 -5.71 16.34
C ALA A 457 -37.09 -4.49 17.17
N TRP A 458 -36.51 -4.33 18.35
CA TRP A 458 -36.65 -3.15 19.20
C TRP A 458 -35.30 -2.52 19.50
N PHE A 459 -35.28 -1.19 19.48
CA PHE A 459 -34.12 -0.37 19.79
C PHE A 459 -34.38 0.43 21.07
N TYR A 460 -33.37 0.52 21.93
CA TYR A 460 -33.42 1.35 23.13
C TYR A 460 -32.32 2.41 23.07
N ALA A 461 -32.72 3.67 23.20
CA ALA A 461 -31.83 4.79 23.42
C ALA A 461 -31.99 5.37 24.83
N PRO A 462 -30.90 5.82 25.49
CA PRO A 462 -30.97 6.44 26.82
C PRO A 462 -31.92 7.64 26.91
N SER A 463 -32.09 8.37 25.81
CA SER A 463 -33.17 9.32 25.59
C SER A 463 -33.94 8.86 24.36
N PRO A 464 -35.27 8.63 24.43
CA PRO A 464 -36.17 8.98 25.52
C PRO A 464 -36.16 8.02 26.72
N GLY A 465 -35.34 6.97 26.71
CA GLY A 465 -35.27 6.01 27.82
C GLY A 465 -36.33 4.91 27.74
N SER A 466 -36.83 4.62 26.54
CA SER A 466 -37.83 3.59 26.28
C SER A 466 -37.45 2.73 25.07
N TRP A 467 -37.96 1.49 25.03
CA TRP A 467 -37.89 0.66 23.84
C TRP A 467 -38.75 1.25 22.73
N GLN A 468 -38.22 1.22 21.51
CA GLN A 468 -38.90 1.65 20.30
C GLN A 468 -38.97 0.45 19.35
N LEU A 469 -40.16 0.15 18.85
CA LEU A 469 -40.33 -0.84 17.79
C LEU A 469 -39.68 -0.31 16.51
N ILE A 470 -38.84 -1.10 15.87
CA ILE A 470 -38.38 -0.82 14.50
C ILE A 470 -39.41 -1.42 13.54
N ALA A 471 -39.39 -2.73 13.37
CA ALA A 471 -40.42 -3.45 12.65
C ALA A 471 -40.61 -4.87 13.17
N SER A 472 -41.76 -5.44 12.82
CA SER A 472 -42.03 -6.86 12.85
C SER A 472 -42.29 -7.32 11.42
N PHE A 473 -41.43 -8.21 10.93
CA PHE A 473 -41.52 -8.81 9.61
C PHE A 473 -41.88 -10.29 9.71
N LYS A 474 -42.71 -10.76 8.79
CA LYS A 474 -43.06 -12.17 8.62
C LYS A 474 -42.33 -12.72 7.40
N ARG A 475 -41.49 -13.72 7.62
CA ARG A 475 -40.74 -14.44 6.58
C ARG A 475 -41.48 -15.72 6.20
N PRO A 476 -41.95 -15.88 4.95
CA PRO A 476 -42.61 -17.09 4.50
C PRO A 476 -41.64 -18.28 4.42
N TYR A 477 -42.16 -19.49 4.21
CA TYR A 477 -41.38 -20.72 4.02
C TYR A 477 -40.25 -20.93 5.05
N THR A 478 -40.54 -20.59 6.31
CA THR A 478 -39.55 -20.55 7.38
C THR A 478 -40.20 -20.96 8.69
N ASN A 479 -39.72 -22.03 9.33
CA ASN A 479 -40.22 -22.47 10.63
C ASN A 479 -39.06 -22.58 11.63
N THR A 480 -38.62 -21.45 12.19
CA THR A 480 -37.43 -21.41 13.05
C THR A 480 -37.54 -20.40 14.18
N TYR A 481 -36.90 -20.71 15.29
CA TYR A 481 -36.45 -19.73 16.27
C TYR A 481 -35.13 -19.07 15.82
N LEU A 482 -34.65 -18.07 16.56
CA LEU A 482 -33.40 -17.38 16.24
C LEU A 482 -32.19 -18.33 16.26
N LYS A 483 -31.31 -18.18 15.28
CA LYS A 483 -30.05 -18.93 15.12
C LYS A 483 -29.00 -18.02 14.47
N GLY A 484 -27.73 -18.46 14.49
CA GLY A 484 -26.64 -17.77 13.80
C GLY A 484 -26.35 -16.38 14.35
N PHE A 485 -26.32 -16.25 15.68
CA PHE A 485 -26.11 -14.98 16.37
C PHE A 485 -24.73 -14.42 16.04
N HIS A 486 -24.69 -13.19 15.53
CA HIS A 486 -23.44 -12.53 15.21
C HIS A 486 -23.53 -11.01 15.33
N SER A 487 -22.37 -10.36 15.32
CA SER A 487 -22.21 -8.91 15.12
C SER A 487 -21.19 -8.69 14.01
N PHE A 488 -21.24 -7.54 13.34
CA PHE A 488 -20.20 -7.17 12.36
C PHE A 488 -19.93 -5.67 12.35
N LEU A 489 -18.78 -5.33 11.80
CA LEU A 489 -18.32 -3.98 11.55
C LEU A 489 -17.92 -3.86 10.08
N GLU A 490 -18.58 -2.95 9.37
CA GLU A 490 -18.43 -2.76 7.94
C GLU A 490 -18.18 -1.28 7.62
N ASN A 491 -17.38 -1.05 6.58
CA ASN A 491 -17.39 0.20 5.83
C ASN A 491 -18.09 0.00 4.48
N PHE A 492 -19.14 0.75 4.19
CA PHE A 492 -19.85 0.77 2.91
C PHE A 492 -19.47 1.95 2.00
N SER A 493 -18.50 2.78 2.41
CA SER A 493 -18.00 3.92 1.61
C SER A 493 -16.53 3.73 1.23
N PRO A 494 -16.20 3.49 -0.06
CA PRO A 494 -14.81 3.26 -0.49
C PRO A 494 -13.91 4.47 -0.26
N ASP A 495 -14.44 5.69 -0.22
CA ASP A 495 -13.61 6.88 0.04
C ASP A 495 -13.20 7.02 1.51
N ASN A 496 -13.83 6.29 2.43
CA ASN A 496 -13.58 6.38 3.88
C ASN A 496 -12.76 5.21 4.44
N GLY A 497 -12.14 4.40 3.59
CA GLY A 497 -11.32 3.26 4.01
C GLY A 497 -10.13 3.66 4.90
N TYR A 498 -9.53 4.82 4.66
CA TYR A 498 -8.39 5.32 5.44
C TYR A 498 -8.74 5.76 6.86
N HIS A 499 -10.03 5.81 7.21
CA HIS A 499 -10.46 6.00 8.59
C HIS A 499 -10.57 4.67 9.32
N GLY A 500 -9.99 4.60 10.51
CA GLY A 500 -10.27 3.54 11.46
C GLY A 500 -11.68 3.70 12.05
N ARG A 501 -12.31 2.57 12.36
CA ARG A 501 -13.59 2.50 13.07
C ARG A 501 -13.56 1.31 14.03
N THR A 502 -14.25 1.45 15.15
CA THR A 502 -14.35 0.37 16.16
C THR A 502 -15.65 0.48 16.93
N ALA A 503 -16.12 -0.64 17.46
CA ALA A 503 -17.26 -0.68 18.37
C ALA A 503 -17.07 -1.74 19.45
N ASN A 504 -17.65 -1.44 20.62
CA ASN A 504 -17.76 -2.31 21.77
C ASN A 504 -19.12 -3.00 21.75
N TYR A 505 -19.11 -4.33 21.70
CA TYR A 505 -20.29 -5.19 21.79
C TYR A 505 -20.32 -5.77 23.21
N LYS A 506 -21.30 -5.34 23.99
CA LYS A 506 -21.38 -5.61 25.42
C LYS A 506 -22.61 -6.44 25.76
N ASN A 507 -22.51 -7.12 26.89
CA ASN A 507 -23.64 -7.72 27.59
C ASN A 507 -24.56 -8.61 26.71
N GLN A 508 -24.00 -9.55 25.93
CA GLN A 508 -24.81 -10.42 25.08
C GLN A 508 -25.60 -11.45 25.89
N TRP A 509 -26.89 -11.57 25.58
CA TRP A 509 -27.81 -12.53 26.20
C TRP A 509 -28.77 -13.12 25.18
N VAL A 510 -29.15 -14.39 25.41
CA VAL A 510 -30.25 -15.04 24.69
C VAL A 510 -31.35 -15.45 25.66
N TYR A 511 -32.61 -15.37 25.24
CA TYR A 511 -33.76 -15.82 26.03
C TYR A 511 -34.38 -17.06 25.38
N THR A 512 -34.39 -18.19 26.09
CA THR A 512 -34.95 -19.43 25.58
C THR A 512 -36.48 -19.33 25.43
N ALA A 513 -37.05 -20.09 24.51
CA ALA A 513 -38.50 -20.21 24.37
C ALA A 513 -39.18 -20.73 25.66
N ALA A 514 -38.43 -21.45 26.51
CA ALA A 514 -38.86 -21.93 27.81
C ALA A 514 -38.83 -20.87 28.93
N GLY A 515 -38.37 -19.64 28.64
CA GLY A 515 -38.47 -18.53 29.56
C GLY A 515 -37.22 -18.24 30.41
N SER A 516 -36.02 -18.54 29.92
CA SER A 516 -34.77 -18.36 30.67
C SER A 516 -33.73 -17.52 29.92
N TRP A 517 -33.19 -16.50 30.59
CA TRP A 517 -32.05 -15.73 30.11
C TRP A 517 -30.75 -16.52 30.29
N MET A 518 -29.95 -16.62 29.23
CA MET A 518 -28.66 -17.30 29.20
C MET A 518 -27.56 -16.35 28.70
N LYS A 519 -26.43 -16.32 29.41
CA LYS A 519 -25.27 -15.48 29.07
C LYS A 519 -24.50 -16.06 27.88
N VAL A 520 -24.10 -15.20 26.96
CA VAL A 520 -23.14 -15.55 25.90
C VAL A 520 -21.73 -15.20 26.37
N ASN A 521 -20.84 -16.19 26.46
CA ASN A 521 -19.48 -16.04 27.02
C ASN A 521 -18.35 -16.36 26.03
N ALA A 522 -18.69 -16.73 24.79
CA ALA A 522 -17.68 -16.95 23.75
C ALA A 522 -18.16 -16.45 22.38
N ALA A 523 -17.22 -15.94 21.59
CA ALA A 523 -17.41 -15.54 20.21
C ALA A 523 -16.24 -16.03 19.34
N LYS A 524 -16.48 -16.24 18.05
CA LYS A 524 -15.46 -16.54 17.06
C LYS A 524 -15.26 -15.32 16.16
N PHE A 525 -14.03 -14.81 16.09
CA PHE A 525 -13.67 -13.71 15.19
C PHE A 525 -13.52 -14.23 13.75
N THR A 526 -14.13 -13.55 12.78
CA THR A 526 -13.96 -13.82 11.35
C THR A 526 -13.86 -12.53 10.54
N VAL A 527 -13.40 -12.65 9.30
CA VAL A 527 -13.19 -11.55 8.35
C VAL A 527 -13.82 -11.90 7.00
N ASP A 528 -14.00 -10.91 6.14
CA ASP A 528 -14.59 -11.08 4.82
C ASP A 528 -13.61 -11.60 3.75
N GLY A 529 -14.08 -11.63 2.50
CA GLY A 529 -13.30 -12.03 1.33
C GLY A 529 -12.14 -11.09 1.02
N THR A 530 -12.25 -9.79 1.29
CA THR A 530 -11.19 -8.80 1.06
C THR A 530 -9.95 -9.12 1.89
N TYR A 531 -10.14 -9.44 3.18
CA TYR A 531 -9.05 -9.89 4.04
C TYR A 531 -8.49 -11.24 3.57
N SER A 532 -9.39 -12.20 3.30
CA SER A 532 -9.00 -13.57 2.97
C SER A 532 -8.23 -13.67 1.65
N ALA A 533 -8.52 -12.76 0.70
CA ALA A 533 -7.80 -12.62 -0.56
C ALA A 533 -6.48 -11.81 -0.43
N ASN A 534 -6.09 -11.44 0.80
CA ASN A 534 -4.89 -10.66 1.10
C ASN A 534 -4.82 -9.32 0.33
N GLN A 535 -5.98 -8.74 0.00
CA GLN A 535 -6.05 -7.42 -0.66
C GLN A 535 -5.86 -6.30 0.35
N ARG A 536 -6.30 -6.53 1.61
CA ARG A 536 -6.16 -5.60 2.73
C ARG A 536 -6.43 -6.31 4.05
N ILE A 537 -5.62 -6.08 5.09
CA ILE A 537 -5.63 -6.90 6.32
C ILE A 537 -5.72 -6.10 7.64
N ASP A 538 -6.23 -4.88 7.59
CA ASP A 538 -6.49 -4.03 8.77
C ASP A 538 -7.89 -4.27 9.35
N ALA A 539 -8.15 -5.51 9.80
CA ALA A 539 -9.32 -5.88 10.59
C ALA A 539 -8.95 -6.79 11.76
N MET A 540 -9.53 -6.53 12.93
CA MET A 540 -9.31 -7.35 14.13
C MET A 540 -10.53 -7.37 15.04
N GLY A 541 -10.59 -8.38 15.89
CA GLY A 541 -11.58 -8.50 16.96
C GLY A 541 -10.95 -9.06 18.21
N GLY A 542 -11.52 -8.74 19.37
CA GLY A 542 -10.96 -9.15 20.64
C GLY A 542 -11.90 -8.92 21.81
N THR A 543 -11.35 -8.99 23.01
CA THR A 543 -12.04 -8.64 24.26
C THR A 543 -11.34 -7.46 24.93
N ASN A 544 -12.11 -6.66 25.66
CA ASN A 544 -11.62 -5.55 26.46
C ASN A 544 -12.42 -5.44 27.77
N SER A 545 -12.24 -4.36 28.53
CA SER A 545 -12.95 -4.15 29.81
C SER A 545 -14.48 -4.09 29.68
N TYR A 546 -15.02 -3.82 28.48
CA TYR A 546 -16.45 -3.66 28.23
C TYR A 546 -17.14 -4.92 27.71
N GLY A 547 -16.40 -5.84 27.08
CA GLY A 547 -16.98 -6.98 26.37
C GLY A 547 -16.10 -7.40 25.19
N TYR A 548 -16.74 -7.65 24.05
CA TYR A 548 -16.06 -7.88 22.79
C TYR A 548 -15.90 -6.56 22.03
N PHE A 549 -14.94 -6.50 21.11
CA PHE A 549 -14.82 -5.39 20.17
C PHE A 549 -14.47 -5.89 18.77
N LEU A 550 -14.82 -5.07 17.78
CA LEU A 550 -14.32 -5.16 16.41
C LEU A 550 -13.65 -3.84 16.04
N GLN A 551 -12.62 -3.90 15.21
CA GLN A 551 -11.96 -2.75 14.62
C GLN A 551 -11.56 -3.06 13.19
N ASN A 552 -11.85 -2.15 12.25
CA ASN A 552 -11.34 -2.24 10.88
C ASN A 552 -11.02 -0.88 10.27
N GLY A 553 -10.31 -0.91 9.14
CA GLY A 553 -9.90 0.28 8.41
C GLY A 553 -8.78 1.07 9.10
N GLY A 554 -8.33 2.14 8.45
CA GLY A 554 -7.28 3.00 9.02
C GLY A 554 -5.85 2.47 8.95
N PHE A 555 -5.62 1.33 8.28
CA PHE A 555 -4.29 0.80 7.98
C PHE A 555 -3.42 0.57 9.23
N PHE A 556 -4.02 0.06 10.31
CA PHE A 556 -3.25 -0.32 11.51
C PHE A 556 -2.47 -1.61 11.32
N ASN A 557 -1.48 -1.84 12.19
CA ASN A 557 -0.52 -2.94 12.04
C ASN A 557 -0.79 -4.19 12.85
N THR A 558 -1.60 -4.08 13.91
CA THR A 558 -1.95 -5.19 14.79
C THR A 558 -2.80 -6.22 14.03
N ILE A 559 -2.45 -7.49 14.15
CA ILE A 559 -3.20 -8.59 13.53
C ILE A 559 -3.69 -9.55 14.62
N VAL A 560 -4.96 -9.93 14.54
CA VAL A 560 -5.52 -11.08 15.25
C VAL A 560 -5.85 -12.12 14.19
N ALA A 561 -5.41 -13.36 14.40
CA ALA A 561 -5.66 -14.43 13.43
C ALA A 561 -7.19 -14.64 13.25
N PRO A 562 -7.71 -14.63 12.01
CA PRO A 562 -9.08 -15.04 11.75
C PRO A 562 -9.36 -16.43 12.32
N ASN A 563 -10.61 -16.67 12.73
CA ASN A 563 -11.08 -17.87 13.42
C ASN A 563 -10.67 -17.99 14.90
N THR A 564 -10.01 -16.98 15.48
CA THR A 564 -9.72 -16.95 16.92
C THR A 564 -11.01 -17.03 17.74
N VAL A 565 -11.02 -17.93 18.73
CA VAL A 565 -12.10 -18.00 19.73
C VAL A 565 -11.77 -17.03 20.87
N LEU A 566 -12.71 -16.12 21.12
CA LEU A 566 -12.65 -15.08 22.13
C LEU A 566 -13.56 -15.49 23.29
N ASN A 567 -13.00 -15.62 24.49
CA ASN A 567 -13.76 -15.89 25.70
C ASN A 567 -13.87 -14.60 26.53
N TYR A 568 -15.08 -14.27 26.96
CA TYR A 568 -15.33 -13.13 27.85
C TYR A 568 -16.32 -13.56 28.94
N THR A 569 -15.95 -13.34 30.20
CA THR A 569 -16.85 -13.62 31.32
C THR A 569 -17.77 -12.42 31.55
N ASN A 570 -19.00 -12.51 31.04
CA ASN A 570 -19.98 -11.46 31.25
C ASN A 570 -20.45 -11.43 32.72
N THR A 571 -20.01 -10.43 33.49
CA THR A 571 -20.40 -10.25 34.90
C THR A 571 -21.70 -9.47 35.08
N ALA A 572 -22.26 -8.88 34.02
CA ALA A 572 -23.51 -8.14 34.10
C ALA A 572 -24.71 -9.04 34.42
N SER A 573 -25.76 -8.43 34.97
CA SER A 573 -27.06 -9.07 35.19
C SER A 573 -27.84 -9.21 33.90
N ALA A 574 -28.79 -10.15 33.88
CA ALA A 574 -29.72 -10.30 32.76
C ALA A 574 -30.51 -8.99 32.54
N PRO A 575 -30.84 -8.66 31.28
CA PRO A 575 -31.65 -7.48 30.99
C PRO A 575 -33.05 -7.64 31.62
N VAL A 576 -33.50 -6.60 32.33
CA VAL A 576 -34.84 -6.55 32.93
C VAL A 576 -35.80 -5.95 31.92
N ILE A 577 -36.53 -6.81 31.20
CA ILE A 577 -37.45 -6.41 30.14
C ILE A 577 -38.83 -7.00 30.43
N ASN A 578 -39.85 -6.14 30.53
CA ASN A 578 -41.23 -6.60 30.52
C ASN A 578 -41.71 -6.75 29.07
N PHE A 579 -41.70 -7.97 28.56
CA PHE A 579 -42.09 -8.25 27.17
C PHE A 579 -43.54 -7.88 26.85
N SER A 580 -44.42 -7.85 27.86
CA SER A 580 -45.84 -7.49 27.66
C SER A 580 -46.06 -6.00 27.39
N THR A 581 -45.07 -5.16 27.70
CA THR A 581 -45.15 -3.70 27.52
C THR A 581 -44.26 -3.20 26.38
N LEU A 582 -43.64 -4.10 25.61
CA LEU A 582 -42.91 -3.69 24.41
C LEU A 582 -43.91 -3.15 23.37
N PRO A 583 -43.61 -2.01 22.71
CA PRO A 583 -44.49 -1.43 21.70
C PRO A 583 -44.69 -2.34 20.47
#